data_AF-A0A7C2KIV9-F1
#
_entry.id   AF-A0A7C2KIV9-F1
#
_cell.length_a   1.000
_cell.length_b   1.000
_cell.length_c   1.000
_cell.angle_alpha   90.00
_cell.angle_beta   90.00
_cell.angle_gamma   90.00
#
_symmetry.space_group_name_H-M   'P 1'
#
loop_
_entity.id
_entity.type
_entity.pdbx_description
1 polymer ?
#
loop_
_entity_poly.entity_id
_entity_poly.type
_entity_poly.pdbx_seq_one_letter_code
_entity_poly.pdbx_strand_id
1 'polypeptide(L)'
;MMNGELYPENATAFFTPLINWLEGFLGKKNEPITCNINIPYFNTSSSKYLMHIFEMLNRAHKKEKKIIINWYYEEGDEMSMECGEEFQEDLDLQFELVEKKS
;
A
#
# COMPACT_ATOMS: atom_id res chain seq x y z
N MET A 1 3.70 -7.96 5.64
CA MET A 1 3.42 -6.66 6.29
C MET A 1 4.58 -5.74 5.94
N MET A 2 4.30 -4.57 5.37
CA MET A 2 5.28 -3.49 5.22
C MET A 2 5.27 -2.68 6.51
N ASN A 3 6.42 -2.52 7.17
CA ASN A 3 6.52 -1.85 8.47
C ASN A 3 7.78 -0.98 8.55
N GLY A 4 7.70 0.17 9.21
CA GLY A 4 8.83 1.05 9.51
C GLY A 4 8.78 2.35 8.73
N GLU A 5 9.94 2.99 8.58
CA GLU A 5 10.05 4.29 7.94
C GLU A 5 10.51 4.16 6.47
N LEU A 6 10.00 5.00 5.58
CA LEU A 6 10.12 4.84 4.13
C LEU A 6 10.58 6.14 3.44
N TYR A 7 11.87 6.44 3.56
CA TYR A 7 12.51 7.62 2.96
C TYR A 7 13.86 7.30 2.27
N PRO A 8 13.91 6.36 1.32
CA PRO A 8 15.16 6.01 0.64
C PRO A 8 15.79 7.22 -0.08
N GLU A 9 17.12 7.34 -0.04
CA GLU A 9 17.87 8.36 -0.80
C GLU A 9 17.61 8.24 -2.31
N ASN A 10 17.46 6.99 -2.80
CA ASN A 10 17.06 6.69 -4.17
C ASN A 10 15.81 5.80 -4.17
N ALA A 11 14.65 6.43 -4.19
CA ALA A 11 13.36 5.73 -4.23
C ALA A 11 13.22 4.81 -5.44
N THR A 12 13.68 5.22 -6.62
CA THR A 12 13.59 4.38 -7.82
C THR A 12 14.35 3.06 -7.64
N ALA A 13 15.59 3.10 -7.17
CA ALA A 13 16.38 1.89 -6.91
C ALA A 13 15.73 0.99 -5.84
N PHE A 14 15.10 1.59 -4.83
CA PHE A 14 14.41 0.87 -3.76
C PHE A 14 13.13 0.17 -4.23
N PHE A 15 12.25 0.86 -4.95
CA PHE A 15 10.92 0.34 -5.31
C PHE A 15 10.93 -0.52 -6.58
N THR A 16 11.89 -0.35 -7.49
CA THR A 16 11.92 -1.11 -8.76
C THR A 16 11.90 -2.64 -8.54
N PRO A 17 12.72 -3.23 -7.65
CA PRO A 17 12.66 -4.67 -7.39
C PRO A 17 11.30 -5.13 -6.85
N LEU A 18 10.68 -4.33 -5.98
CA LEU A 18 9.36 -4.62 -5.40
C LEU A 18 8.26 -4.58 -6.45
N ILE A 19 8.25 -3.55 -7.31
CA ILE A 19 7.29 -3.40 -8.40
C ILE A 19 7.40 -4.59 -9.37
N ASN A 20 8.61 -4.94 -9.80
CA ASN A 20 8.84 -6.07 -10.71
C ASN A 20 8.36 -7.39 -10.10
N TRP A 21 8.61 -7.60 -8.80
CA TRP A 21 8.10 -8.77 -8.10
C TRP A 21 6.57 -8.79 -8.06
N LEU A 22 5.95 -7.64 -7.77
CA LEU A 22 4.50 -7.51 -7.65
C LEU A 22 3.81 -7.77 -9.00
N GLU A 23 4.34 -7.26 -10.12
CA GLU A 23 3.82 -7.56 -11.46
C GLU A 23 3.77 -9.06 -11.72
N GLY A 24 4.88 -9.77 -11.47
CA GLY A 24 4.96 -11.21 -11.64
C GLY A 24 4.07 -11.99 -10.66
N PHE A 25 3.90 -11.49 -9.44
CA PHE A 25 3.02 -12.09 -8.44
C PHE A 25 1.55 -11.96 -8.84
N LEU A 26 1.11 -10.77 -9.27
CA LEU A 26 -0.27 -10.51 -9.68
C LEU A 26 -0.67 -11.31 -10.93
N GLY A 27 0.28 -11.67 -11.79
CA GLY A 27 0.05 -12.54 -12.95
C GLY A 27 -0.20 -14.03 -12.62
N LYS A 28 -0.01 -14.46 -11.37
CA LYS A 28 -0.22 -15.86 -10.95
C LYS A 28 -1.69 -16.12 -10.55
N LYS A 29 -1.99 -17.34 -10.09
CA LYS A 29 -3.35 -17.86 -9.79
C LYS A 29 -4.22 -16.90 -8.96
N ASN A 30 -5.53 -17.12 -9.01
CA ASN A 30 -6.57 -16.29 -8.39
C ASN A 30 -6.72 -16.51 -6.87
N GLU A 31 -5.61 -16.44 -6.14
CA GLU A 31 -5.65 -16.48 -4.68
C GLU A 31 -5.99 -15.09 -4.11
N PRO A 32 -6.77 -15.00 -3.02
CA PRO A 32 -7.00 -13.73 -2.32
C PRO A 32 -5.68 -13.12 -1.81
N ILE A 33 -5.57 -11.80 -1.91
CA ILE A 33 -4.38 -11.05 -1.47
C ILE A 33 -4.79 -10.11 -0.33
N THR A 34 -4.01 -10.14 0.75
CA THR A 34 -4.11 -9.16 1.84
C THR A 34 -2.80 -8.42 1.97
N CYS A 35 -2.82 -7.11 1.72
CA CYS A 35 -1.69 -6.23 1.91
C CYS A 35 -1.83 -5.53 3.27
N ASN A 36 -0.83 -5.68 4.15
CA ASN A 36 -0.83 -5.03 5.47
C ASN A 36 0.30 -4.00 5.50
N ILE A 37 -0.03 -2.75 5.77
CA ILE A 37 0.86 -1.60 5.62
C ILE A 37 0.89 -0.81 6.93
N ASN A 38 2.07 -0.56 7.48
CA ASN A 38 2.28 0.23 8.69
C ASN A 38 3.49 1.14 8.49
N ILE A 39 3.29 2.28 7.83
CA ILE A 39 4.38 3.16 7.43
C ILE A 39 4.05 4.57 7.93
N PRO A 40 4.34 4.88 9.21
CA PRO A 40 3.97 6.16 9.81
C PRO A 40 4.73 7.34 9.19
N TYR A 41 5.93 7.10 8.65
CA TYR A 41 6.77 8.14 8.08
C TYR A 41 7.27 7.75 6.69
N PHE A 42 6.90 8.53 5.68
CA PHE A 42 7.39 8.39 4.31
C PHE A 42 7.54 9.76 3.65
N ASN A 43 8.48 9.88 2.71
CA ASN A 43 8.67 11.14 1.99
C ASN A 43 7.77 11.22 0.73
N THR A 44 7.72 12.40 0.10
CA THR A 44 6.92 12.64 -1.12
C THR A 44 7.31 11.74 -2.30
N SER A 45 8.56 11.26 -2.36
CA SER A 45 8.95 10.31 -3.40
C SER A 45 8.35 8.94 -3.14
N SER A 46 8.34 8.49 -1.89
CA SER A 46 7.78 7.21 -1.47
C SER A 46 6.27 7.16 -1.62
N SER A 47 5.55 8.26 -1.36
CA SER A 47 4.08 8.32 -1.54
C SER A 47 3.67 8.03 -2.99
N LYS A 48 4.42 8.54 -3.97
CA LYS A 48 4.20 8.25 -5.41
C LYS A 48 4.35 6.76 -5.73
N TYR A 49 5.34 6.11 -5.12
CA TYR A 49 5.55 4.67 -5.34
C TYR A 49 4.53 3.81 -4.59
N LEU A 50 4.11 4.20 -3.40
CA LEU A 50 3.00 3.55 -2.69
C LEU A 50 1.71 3.65 -3.51
N MET A 51 1.38 4.82 -4.03
CA MET A 51 0.23 5.00 -4.91
C MET A 51 0.33 4.10 -6.15
N HIS A 52 1.50 4.07 -6.82
CA HIS A 52 1.71 3.18 -7.95
C HIS A 52 1.48 1.69 -7.60
N ILE A 53 1.94 1.25 -6.42
CA ILE A 53 1.69 -0.11 -5.91
C ILE A 53 0.18 -0.33 -5.70
N PHE A 54 -0.53 0.63 -5.11
CA PHE A 54 -1.97 0.52 -4.88
C PHE A 54 -2.77 0.50 -6.17
N GLU A 55 -2.38 1.29 -7.18
CA GLU A 55 -2.97 1.24 -8.52
C GLU A 55 -2.74 -0.11 -9.22
N MET A 56 -1.57 -0.74 -9.03
CA MET A 56 -1.32 -2.09 -9.54
C MET A 56 -2.26 -3.11 -8.89
N LEU A 57 -2.46 -3.01 -7.58
CA LEU A 57 -3.42 -3.82 -6.83
C LEU A 57 -4.85 -3.55 -7.30
N ASN A 58 -5.26 -2.29 -7.46
CA ASN A 58 -6.60 -1.92 -7.93
C ASN A 58 -6.88 -2.45 -9.34
N ARG A 59 -5.89 -2.36 -10.25
CA ARG A 59 -6.01 -2.95 -11.60
C ARG A 59 -6.16 -4.47 -11.57
N ALA A 60 -5.49 -5.15 -10.63
CA ALA A 60 -5.67 -6.58 -10.44
C ALA A 60 -7.05 -6.90 -9.85
N HIS A 61 -7.55 -6.09 -8.91
CA HIS A 61 -8.90 -6.20 -8.37
C HIS A 61 -9.98 -6.07 -9.46
N LYS A 62 -9.84 -5.10 -10.37
CA LYS A 62 -10.70 -4.93 -11.56
C LYS A 62 -10.71 -6.13 -12.50
N LYS A 63 -9.74 -7.05 -12.38
CA LYS A 63 -9.68 -8.34 -13.08
C LYS A 63 -10.18 -9.50 -12.21
N GLU A 64 -11.11 -9.21 -11.29
CA GLU A 64 -11.78 -10.16 -10.40
C GLU A 64 -10.86 -10.84 -9.36
N LYS A 65 -9.68 -10.27 -9.08
CA LYS A 65 -8.89 -10.70 -7.92
C LYS A 65 -9.47 -10.13 -6.64
N LYS A 66 -9.57 -10.98 -5.61
CA LYS A 66 -9.94 -10.55 -4.26
C LYS A 66 -8.72 -9.94 -3.60
N ILE A 67 -8.75 -8.63 -3.34
CA ILE A 67 -7.63 -7.89 -2.77
C ILE A 67 -8.16 -7.00 -1.65
N ILE A 68 -7.46 -7.02 -0.52
CA ILE A 68 -7.73 -6.17 0.64
C ILE A 68 -6.42 -5.45 0.99
N ILE A 69 -6.50 -4.14 1.22
CA ILE A 69 -5.42 -3.34 1.80
C ILE A 69 -5.83 -2.95 3.21
N ASN A 70 -4.97 -3.25 4.19
CA ASN A 70 -5.10 -2.80 5.56
C ASN A 70 -4.00 -1.77 5.82
N TRP A 71 -4.38 -0.53 6.03
CA TRP A 71 -3.51 0.57 6.42
C TRP A 71 -3.57 0.77 7.93
N TYR A 72 -2.48 0.44 8.60
CA TYR A 72 -2.35 0.55 10.04
C TYR A 72 -1.75 1.90 10.42
N TYR A 73 -2.33 2.51 11.44
CA TYR A 73 -1.86 3.75 12.06
C TYR A 73 -1.94 3.63 13.59
N GLU A 74 -1.16 4.41 14.32
CA GLU A 74 -1.13 4.41 15.78
C GLU A 74 -2.23 5.32 16.35
N GLU A 75 -2.72 5.04 17.57
CA GLU A 75 -3.70 5.90 18.26
C GLU A 75 -3.18 7.35 18.36
N GLY A 76 -3.97 8.30 17.85
CA GLY A 76 -3.62 9.73 17.83
C GLY A 76 -2.72 10.17 16.66
N ASP A 77 -2.34 9.26 15.75
CA ASP A 77 -1.64 9.61 14.50
C ASP A 77 -2.63 10.01 13.39
N GLU A 78 -3.23 11.19 13.55
CA GLU A 78 -4.19 11.77 12.59
C GLU A 78 -3.58 11.93 11.19
N MET A 79 -2.29 12.29 11.11
CA MET A 79 -1.60 12.48 9.83
C MET A 79 -1.50 11.19 9.02
N SER A 80 -1.16 10.07 9.68
CA SER A 80 -1.10 8.76 9.01
C SER A 80 -2.48 8.26 8.60
N MET A 81 -3.51 8.54 9.42
CA MET A 81 -4.90 8.24 9.09
C MET A 81 -5.36 9.02 7.85
N GLU A 82 -5.19 10.33 7.84
CA GLU A 82 -5.53 11.21 6.70
C GLU A 82 -4.81 10.78 5.42
N CYS A 83 -3.52 10.44 5.48
CA CYS A 83 -2.81 9.90 4.33
C CYS A 83 -3.43 8.60 3.81
N GLY A 84 -3.87 7.71 4.72
CA GLY A 84 -4.57 6.48 4.37
C GLY A 84 -5.90 6.75 3.66
N GLU A 85 -6.66 7.74 4.15
CA GLU A 85 -7.90 8.22 3.53
C GLU A 85 -7.65 8.77 2.12
N GLU A 86 -6.63 9.61 1.94
CA GLU A 86 -6.24 10.15 0.63
C GLU A 86 -5.94 9.02 -0.38
N PHE A 87 -5.21 7.98 0.04
CA PHE A 87 -4.97 6.83 -0.84
C PHE A 87 -6.25 6.05 -1.15
N GLN A 88 -7.15 5.92 -0.17
CA GLN A 88 -8.38 5.17 -0.32
C GLN A 88 -9.32 5.81 -1.36
N GLU A 89 -9.38 7.15 -1.44
CA GLU A 89 -10.27 7.88 -2.35
C GLU A 89 -10.06 7.51 -3.84
N ASP A 90 -8.83 7.13 -4.21
CA ASP A 90 -8.46 6.78 -5.59
C ASP A 90 -8.62 5.28 -5.93
N LEU A 91 -9.14 4.46 -5.00
CA LEU A 91 -9.14 3.00 -5.10
C LEU A 91 -10.56 2.41 -5.03
N ASP A 92 -10.84 1.41 -5.87
CA ASP A 92 -12.12 0.69 -5.90
C ASP A 92 -12.09 -0.61 -5.08
N LEU A 93 -10.89 -1.06 -4.69
CA LEU A 93 -10.70 -2.27 -3.89
C LEU A 93 -11.07 -2.05 -2.42
N GLN A 94 -11.16 -3.13 -1.66
CA GLN A 94 -11.37 -3.06 -0.21
C GLN A 94 -10.13 -2.47 0.46
N PHE A 95 -10.26 -1.27 1.03
CA PHE A 95 -9.23 -0.57 1.77
C PHE A 95 -9.74 -0.28 3.19
N GLU A 96 -9.00 -0.75 4.19
CA GLU A 96 -9.38 -0.68 5.60
C GLU A 96 -8.34 0.13 6.37
N LEU A 97 -8.80 1.19 7.05
CA LEU A 97 -8.01 1.93 8.03
C LEU A 97 -8.10 1.21 9.38
N VAL A 98 -6.96 0.80 9.92
CA VAL A 98 -6.88 -0.03 11.13
C VAL A 98 -6.06 0.67 12.21
N GLU A 99 -6.75 1.28 13.17
CA GLU A 99 -6.13 1.85 14.36
C GLU A 99 -5.50 0.75 15.22
N LYS A 100 -4.22 0.93 15.57
CA LYS A 100 -3.53 0.10 16.54
C LYS A 100 -3.69 0.68 17.93
N LYS A 101 -4.31 -0.11 18.80
CA LYS A 101 -4.35 0.17 20.23
C LYS A 101 -3.06 -0.34 20.87
N SER A 102 -2.29 0.57 21.45
CA SER A 102 -1.11 0.25 22.27
C SER A 102 -1.48 -0.40 23.60
#